data_AF-A0A452EDF3-F1
#
_entry.id   AF-A0A452EDF3-F1
#
_cell.length_a   1.000
_cell.length_b   1.000
_cell.length_c   1.000
_cell.angle_alpha   90.00
_cell.angle_beta   90.00
_cell.angle_gamma   90.00
#
_symmetry.space_group_name_H-M   'P 1'
#
loop_
_entity.id
_entity.type
_entity.pdbx_description
1 polymer ?
#
loop_
_entity_poly.entity_id
_entity_poly.type
_entity_poly.pdbx_seq_one_letter_code
_entity_poly.pdbx_strand_id
1 'polypeptide(L)'
;MAVCARLCGVGPSRGCRRRQQRRGPAETAAADSEPDTDPEEELIEAGSAALSGAGDDRSAGPSSPPRCSLLELPPELLVEIFASLPGTDLPSLAQVCTKFRRILHTDTIWRRRCREEYGVCENLRKLEITGVSCRDVYAKLLHRYRHILGLWQPDIGPYGGLLNVVVDGLFIIGWMYLPPHDPHVDDPMRFKPLFRIHLMERKSATVECMYGHRGPHNGHVQIVKKDEFSTKCNQTDHHRMSGGRQEEFRTWLREEWGRTLEDIFHEHMQELILMKFIYTSQYDNCLTYRRIYLPPSRPDDLIRPGLFKGTYGSHGLEIVMLSFHGKHARGTKITGDPNIPAGQQTVEIDLRHRIQLPDAESLHDFNELSRVVLEVREQVRQEQEKEQEGGPEDAEGLGRQSPQPCEEPPAEPAQAPGDGGAAAAAEPPAQSGQGQPFVLPVGVSSRNEDYPRTCRMCFYGTGLIAGHGFTSPERTPGVFVLFDEDRFGFIWLELKSFSLYSRVQAAFRNADAPSPQAFEEMLKNIQSFTS
;
A
#
# COMPACT_ATOMS: atom_id res chain seq x y z
N MET A 1 5.81 35.48 -25.39
CA MET A 1 5.91 35.36 -26.87
C MET A 1 7.18 34.59 -27.21
N ALA A 2 7.30 34.07 -28.44
CA ALA A 2 8.19 32.94 -28.76
C ALA A 2 9.71 33.24 -28.73
N VAL A 3 10.45 32.57 -27.82
CA VAL A 3 11.78 31.95 -28.09
C VAL A 3 11.97 30.74 -27.15
N CYS A 4 11.69 29.52 -27.61
CA CYS A 4 12.49 28.30 -27.29
C CYS A 4 12.02 27.05 -28.09
N ALA A 5 11.59 27.23 -29.34
CA ALA A 5 11.22 26.12 -30.21
C ALA A 5 12.41 25.68 -31.08
N ARG A 6 13.40 25.00 -30.46
CA ARG A 6 14.47 24.18 -31.09
C ARG A 6 15.45 23.70 -30.01
N LEU A 7 15.38 22.42 -29.62
CA LEU A 7 16.50 21.54 -29.23
C LEU A 7 15.98 20.17 -28.72
N CYS A 8 15.24 19.45 -29.58
CA CYS A 8 14.97 18.02 -29.39
C CYS A 8 15.18 17.30 -30.72
N GLY A 9 16.39 16.77 -30.92
CA GLY A 9 16.70 15.91 -32.06
C GLY A 9 16.02 14.56 -31.91
N VAL A 10 15.07 14.25 -32.78
CA VAL A 10 14.33 12.98 -32.75
C VAL A 10 15.20 11.86 -33.33
N GLY A 11 15.78 11.03 -32.47
CA GLY A 11 16.36 9.75 -32.86
C GLY A 11 15.27 8.75 -33.29
N PRO A 12 15.53 7.86 -34.28
CA PRO A 12 14.46 7.08 -34.92
C PRO A 12 13.92 5.96 -34.03
N SER A 13 12.61 6.00 -33.76
CA SER A 13 11.87 4.94 -33.06
C SER A 13 11.97 3.60 -33.79
N ARG A 14 12.41 2.54 -33.10
CA ARG A 14 12.39 1.18 -33.65
C ARG A 14 10.94 0.73 -33.88
N GLY A 15 10.53 0.66 -35.15
CA GLY A 15 9.14 0.44 -35.53
C GLY A 15 8.58 -0.94 -35.16
N CYS A 16 7.41 -0.95 -34.51
CA CYS A 16 6.59 -2.14 -34.35
C CYS A 16 6.11 -2.65 -35.71
N ARG A 17 6.53 -3.87 -36.10
CA ARG A 17 6.08 -4.50 -37.36
C ARG A 17 4.59 -4.87 -37.28
N ARG A 18 3.73 -4.04 -37.87
CA ARG A 18 2.34 -4.43 -38.21
C ARG A 18 2.37 -5.63 -39.15
N ARG A 19 1.92 -6.80 -38.68
CA ARG A 19 1.67 -7.95 -39.56
C ARG A 19 0.27 -7.81 -40.15
N GLN A 20 0.19 -7.55 -41.45
CA GLN A 20 -1.07 -7.55 -42.19
C GLN A 20 -1.65 -8.97 -42.21
N GLN A 21 -2.94 -9.11 -41.94
CA GLN A 21 -3.71 -10.29 -42.35
C GLN A 21 -4.67 -9.91 -43.48
N ARG A 22 -4.78 -10.80 -44.47
CA ARG A 22 -5.51 -10.59 -45.72
C ARG A 22 -7.02 -10.75 -45.52
N ARG A 23 -7.81 -10.03 -46.33
CA ARG A 23 -9.23 -10.36 -46.56
C ARG A 23 -9.35 -11.67 -47.36
N GLY A 24 -10.37 -12.46 -47.03
CA GLY A 24 -10.91 -13.63 -47.74
C GLY A 24 -12.39 -13.79 -47.35
N PRO A 25 -13.25 -14.39 -48.20
CA PRO A 25 -14.65 -13.96 -48.32
C PRO A 25 -15.66 -14.67 -47.40
N ALA A 26 -16.92 -14.23 -47.51
CA ALA A 26 -18.10 -14.63 -46.74
C ALA A 26 -18.90 -15.79 -47.39
N GLU A 27 -20.06 -16.10 -46.79
CA GLU A 27 -21.04 -17.16 -47.13
C GLU A 27 -20.60 -18.58 -46.67
N THR A 28 -21.47 -19.50 -46.25
CA THR A 28 -22.95 -19.60 -46.28
C THR A 28 -23.55 -20.02 -44.91
N ALA A 29 -24.88 -19.98 -44.81
CA ALA A 29 -25.64 -20.50 -43.67
C ALA A 29 -25.79 -22.03 -43.70
N ALA A 30 -25.89 -22.63 -42.51
CA ALA A 30 -26.59 -23.88 -42.26
C ALA A 30 -27.20 -23.81 -40.85
N ALA A 31 -28.49 -24.12 -40.74
CA ALA A 31 -29.13 -24.38 -39.45
C ALA A 31 -29.05 -25.87 -39.16
N ASP A 32 -28.93 -26.24 -37.90
CA ASP A 32 -29.56 -27.44 -37.32
C ASP A 32 -29.60 -27.24 -35.80
N SER A 33 -30.82 -27.33 -35.24
CA SER A 33 -31.10 -27.14 -33.82
C SER A 33 -32.16 -28.15 -33.39
N GLU A 34 -31.72 -29.34 -33.00
CA GLU A 34 -32.58 -30.36 -32.36
C GLU A 34 -32.70 -30.06 -30.86
N PRO A 35 -33.91 -30.12 -30.27
CA PRO A 35 -34.12 -29.88 -28.83
C PRO A 35 -34.04 -31.17 -28.01
N ASP A 36 -33.13 -31.22 -27.02
CA ASP A 36 -33.19 -32.26 -25.97
C ASP A 36 -34.37 -31.99 -25.03
N THR A 37 -35.41 -32.83 -25.12
CA THR A 37 -36.52 -32.88 -24.16
C THR A 37 -36.22 -33.83 -23.00
N ASP A 38 -36.22 -33.32 -21.76
CA ASP A 38 -36.33 -34.13 -20.54
C ASP A 38 -37.67 -34.89 -20.53
N PRO A 39 -37.70 -36.20 -20.17
CA PRO A 39 -38.93 -36.88 -19.79
C PRO A 39 -39.24 -36.68 -18.29
N GLU A 40 -40.53 -36.50 -17.99
CA GLU A 40 -41.06 -36.28 -16.64
C GLU A 40 -41.08 -37.55 -15.77
N GLU A 41 -41.49 -37.33 -14.51
CA GLU A 41 -41.63 -38.24 -13.39
C GLU A 41 -42.35 -39.57 -13.71
N GLU A 42 -41.83 -40.69 -13.19
CA GLU A 42 -42.63 -41.91 -12.96
C GLU A 42 -42.70 -42.27 -11.46
N LEU A 43 -43.87 -42.76 -11.05
CA LEU A 43 -44.24 -43.04 -9.67
C LEU A 43 -43.59 -44.31 -9.12
N ILE A 44 -43.40 -44.33 -7.81
CA ILE A 44 -43.01 -45.53 -7.05
C ILE A 44 -44.25 -46.42 -6.86
N GLU A 45 -44.36 -47.52 -7.60
CA GLU A 45 -45.26 -48.63 -7.25
C GLU A 45 -44.61 -49.62 -6.27
N ALA A 46 -45.44 -50.24 -5.43
CA ALA A 46 -45.00 -51.06 -4.31
C ALA A 46 -44.69 -52.51 -4.71
N GLY A 47 -43.51 -53.01 -4.32
CA GLY A 47 -43.05 -54.36 -4.59
C GLY A 47 -43.09 -55.31 -3.39
N SER A 48 -44.16 -56.12 -3.32
CA SER A 48 -44.16 -57.55 -2.95
C SER A 48 -43.46 -58.04 -1.67
N ALA A 49 -44.26 -58.58 -0.75
CA ALA A 49 -43.79 -59.43 0.34
C ALA A 49 -43.32 -60.81 -0.17
N ALA A 50 -42.29 -61.37 0.47
CA ALA A 50 -41.91 -62.77 0.35
C ALA A 50 -41.55 -63.34 1.75
N LEU A 51 -42.37 -64.28 2.23
CA LEU A 51 -42.10 -65.11 3.40
C LEU A 51 -41.33 -66.36 2.98
N SER A 52 -40.25 -66.72 3.70
CA SER A 52 -39.93 -68.08 4.21
C SER A 52 -38.42 -68.30 4.40
N GLY A 53 -38.03 -68.88 5.53
CA GLY A 53 -36.66 -69.37 5.78
C GLY A 53 -36.20 -69.17 7.23
N ALA A 54 -36.25 -70.21 8.06
CA ALA A 54 -35.85 -70.18 9.47
C ALA A 54 -34.57 -71.00 9.71
N GLY A 55 -33.77 -70.60 10.72
CA GLY A 55 -32.56 -71.28 11.20
C GLY A 55 -31.30 -70.90 10.40
N ASP A 56 -30.23 -70.40 11.01
CA ASP A 56 -29.53 -71.00 12.15
C ASP A 56 -28.83 -69.94 13.03
N ASP A 57 -28.60 -70.25 14.31
CA ASP A 57 -28.11 -69.31 15.34
C ASP A 57 -26.61 -69.49 15.61
N ARG A 58 -25.75 -68.58 15.12
CA ARG A 58 -24.32 -68.51 15.50
C ARG A 58 -23.74 -67.10 15.56
N SER A 59 -23.40 -66.69 16.79
CA SER A 59 -22.33 -65.74 17.15
C SER A 59 -22.40 -64.33 16.58
N ALA A 60 -23.01 -63.43 17.34
CA ALA A 60 -22.78 -61.99 17.22
C ALA A 60 -21.31 -61.64 17.56
N GLY A 61 -20.49 -61.43 16.53
CA GLY A 61 -19.28 -60.61 16.65
C GLY A 61 -19.66 -59.14 16.89
N PRO A 62 -18.75 -58.30 17.43
CA PRO A 62 -19.04 -56.89 17.62
C PRO A 62 -19.36 -56.25 16.27
N SER A 63 -20.58 -55.74 16.12
CA SER A 63 -21.00 -55.00 14.93
C SER A 63 -20.03 -53.86 14.69
N SER A 64 -19.32 -53.89 13.56
CA SER A 64 -18.55 -52.74 13.10
C SER A 64 -19.46 -51.51 13.07
N PRO A 65 -19.00 -50.35 13.55
CA PRO A 65 -19.85 -49.16 13.61
C PRO A 65 -20.39 -48.86 12.21
N PRO A 66 -21.64 -48.41 12.07
CA PRO A 66 -22.24 -48.14 10.77
C PRO A 66 -21.32 -47.17 10.01
N ARG A 67 -20.84 -47.61 8.84
CA ARG A 67 -19.92 -46.84 8.01
C ARG A 67 -20.67 -45.70 7.35
N CYS A 68 -20.95 -44.65 8.12
CA CYS A 68 -21.65 -43.49 7.62
C CYS A 68 -20.82 -42.81 6.52
N SER A 69 -21.38 -42.75 5.31
CA SER A 69 -20.78 -42.06 4.18
C SER A 69 -21.01 -40.55 4.33
N LEU A 70 -20.08 -39.72 3.82
CA LEU A 70 -20.29 -38.27 3.73
C LEU A 70 -21.59 -37.93 2.97
N LEU A 71 -22.00 -38.77 2.01
CA LEU A 71 -23.25 -38.62 1.27
C LEU A 71 -24.51 -38.86 2.10
N GLU A 72 -24.41 -39.58 3.22
CA GLU A 72 -25.55 -39.91 4.11
C GLU A 72 -25.82 -38.81 5.14
N LEU A 73 -24.89 -37.87 5.34
CA LEU A 73 -25.10 -36.78 6.27
C LEU A 73 -26.33 -35.91 5.91
N PRO A 74 -27.05 -35.39 6.93
CA PRO A 74 -28.07 -34.37 6.77
C PRO A 74 -27.57 -33.15 5.95
N PRO A 75 -28.42 -32.52 5.13
CA PRO A 75 -28.04 -31.34 4.35
C PRO A 75 -27.46 -30.20 5.18
N GLU A 76 -27.92 -30.03 6.42
CA GLU A 76 -27.52 -28.96 7.34
C GLU A 76 -26.05 -29.13 7.76
N LEU A 77 -25.64 -30.35 8.11
CA LEU A 77 -24.24 -30.66 8.43
C LEU A 77 -23.35 -30.53 7.20
N LEU A 78 -23.85 -30.89 6.01
CA LEU A 78 -23.12 -30.68 4.76
C LEU A 78 -22.96 -29.18 4.42
N VAL A 79 -23.99 -28.37 4.66
CA VAL A 79 -23.90 -26.90 4.56
C VAL A 79 -22.86 -26.36 5.54
N GLU A 80 -22.84 -26.82 6.80
CA GLU A 80 -21.85 -26.38 7.79
C GLU A 80 -20.41 -26.75 7.39
N ILE A 81 -20.19 -28.01 6.99
CA ILE A 81 -18.89 -28.51 6.51
C ILE A 81 -18.45 -27.69 5.29
N PHE A 82 -19.27 -27.59 4.24
CA PHE A 82 -18.91 -26.85 3.02
C PHE A 82 -18.72 -25.36 3.29
N ALA A 83 -19.49 -24.77 4.21
CA ALA A 83 -19.32 -23.37 4.59
C ALA A 83 -18.06 -23.11 5.42
N SER A 84 -17.33 -24.13 5.88
CA SER A 84 -16.01 -23.98 6.54
C SER A 84 -14.82 -24.08 5.58
N LEU A 85 -15.01 -24.62 4.37
CA LEU A 85 -13.95 -24.77 3.36
C LEU A 85 -13.66 -23.46 2.60
N PRO A 86 -12.46 -23.29 2.02
CA PRO A 86 -12.17 -22.22 1.07
C PRO A 86 -13.15 -22.21 -0.12
N GLY A 87 -13.58 -21.03 -0.55
CA GLY A 87 -14.48 -20.88 -1.69
C GLY A 87 -13.90 -21.37 -3.03
N THR A 88 -12.58 -21.57 -3.10
CA THR A 88 -11.86 -22.20 -4.22
C THR A 88 -12.10 -23.69 -4.37
N ASP A 89 -12.51 -24.37 -3.30
CA ASP A 89 -12.62 -25.84 -3.25
C ASP A 89 -14.07 -26.29 -3.52
N LEU A 90 -15.02 -25.40 -3.29
CA LEU A 90 -16.45 -25.61 -3.56
C LEU A 90 -16.78 -25.96 -5.03
N PRO A 91 -16.13 -25.39 -6.06
CA PRO A 91 -16.32 -25.82 -7.44
C PRO A 91 -15.98 -27.29 -7.69
N SER A 92 -14.98 -27.84 -6.98
CA SER A 92 -14.61 -29.25 -7.06
C SER A 92 -15.69 -30.12 -6.39
N LEU A 93 -16.16 -29.74 -5.19
CA LEU A 93 -17.26 -30.43 -4.51
C LEU A 93 -18.57 -30.40 -5.32
N ALA A 94 -18.87 -29.30 -6.03
CA ALA A 94 -20.04 -29.19 -6.89
C ALA A 94 -20.03 -30.14 -8.10
N GLN A 95 -18.87 -30.71 -8.44
CA GLN A 95 -18.70 -31.69 -9.52
C GLN A 95 -18.76 -33.14 -9.03
N VAL A 96 -18.73 -33.39 -7.71
CA VAL A 96 -18.70 -34.77 -7.15
C VAL A 96 -20.01 -35.51 -7.36
N CYS A 97 -21.16 -34.87 -7.10
CA CYS A 97 -22.48 -35.49 -7.27
C CYS A 97 -23.63 -34.46 -7.31
N THR A 98 -24.82 -34.92 -7.71
CA THR A 98 -26.06 -34.13 -7.76
C THR A 98 -26.44 -33.55 -6.39
N LYS A 99 -26.32 -34.34 -5.29
CA LYS A 99 -26.60 -33.87 -3.92
C LYS A 99 -25.72 -32.68 -3.53
N PHE A 100 -24.41 -32.75 -3.79
CA PHE A 100 -23.47 -31.67 -3.46
C PHE A 100 -23.69 -30.45 -4.35
N ARG A 101 -23.91 -30.63 -5.67
CA ARG A 101 -24.25 -29.53 -6.59
C ARG A 101 -25.50 -28.76 -6.13
N ARG A 102 -26.53 -29.46 -5.63
CA ARG A 102 -27.76 -28.85 -5.09
C ARG A 102 -27.49 -28.12 -3.77
N ILE A 103 -26.77 -28.74 -2.83
CA ILE A 103 -26.43 -28.11 -1.54
C ILE A 103 -25.61 -26.84 -1.75
N LEU A 104 -24.65 -26.84 -2.69
CA LEU A 104 -23.82 -25.68 -3.02
C LEU A 104 -24.54 -24.57 -3.80
N HIS A 105 -25.85 -24.70 -4.05
CA HIS A 105 -26.71 -23.58 -4.45
C HIS A 105 -27.21 -22.76 -3.24
N THR A 106 -26.97 -23.23 -2.01
CA THR A 106 -27.35 -22.51 -0.77
C THR A 106 -26.49 -21.27 -0.60
N ASP A 107 -27.10 -20.09 -0.72
CA ASP A 107 -26.34 -18.82 -0.78
C ASP A 107 -25.70 -18.43 0.57
N THR A 108 -26.14 -19.01 1.69
CA THR A 108 -25.52 -18.81 3.01
C THR A 108 -24.06 -19.29 3.06
N ILE A 109 -23.73 -20.34 2.31
CA ILE A 109 -22.36 -20.84 2.12
C ILE A 109 -21.52 -19.73 1.48
N TRP A 110 -21.93 -19.24 0.31
CA TRP A 110 -21.20 -18.23 -0.44
C TRP A 110 -21.14 -16.88 0.28
N ARG A 111 -22.20 -16.49 0.99
CA ARG A 111 -22.21 -15.29 1.86
C ARG A 111 -21.16 -15.39 2.96
N ARG A 112 -20.94 -16.57 3.54
CA ARG A 112 -19.87 -16.83 4.51
C ARG A 112 -18.49 -16.71 3.86
N ARG A 113 -18.28 -17.29 2.67
CA ARG A 113 -17.01 -17.18 1.91
C ARG A 113 -16.68 -15.72 1.54
N CYS A 114 -17.63 -14.95 1.00
CA CYS A 114 -17.46 -13.53 0.69
C CYS A 114 -17.03 -12.70 1.92
N ARG A 115 -17.60 -13.00 3.09
CA ARG A 115 -17.29 -12.32 4.34
C ARG A 115 -15.91 -12.71 4.88
N GLU A 116 -15.60 -14.00 4.96
CA GLU A 116 -14.37 -14.50 5.58
C GLU A 116 -13.13 -14.30 4.70
N GLU A 117 -13.24 -14.40 3.37
CA GLU A 117 -12.08 -14.31 2.47
C GLU A 117 -11.85 -12.89 1.92
N TYR A 118 -12.90 -12.05 1.84
CA TYR A 118 -12.81 -10.72 1.23
C TYR A 118 -13.31 -9.58 2.15
N GLY A 119 -13.81 -9.88 3.34
CA GLY A 119 -14.34 -8.86 4.26
C GLY A 119 -15.60 -8.15 3.74
N VAL A 120 -16.41 -8.85 2.91
CA VAL A 120 -17.61 -8.31 2.26
C VAL A 120 -18.87 -8.86 2.95
N CYS A 121 -19.68 -7.98 3.53
CA CYS A 121 -20.95 -8.34 4.13
C CYS A 121 -22.10 -7.70 3.34
N GLU A 122 -22.67 -8.46 2.40
CA GLU A 122 -23.77 -7.97 1.57
C GLU A 122 -25.08 -7.79 2.36
N ASN A 123 -25.79 -6.70 2.05
CA ASN A 123 -27.14 -6.45 2.53
C ASN A 123 -28.12 -7.32 1.72
N LEU A 124 -28.86 -8.19 2.41
CA LEU A 124 -29.82 -9.11 1.78
C LEU A 124 -30.86 -8.38 0.91
N ARG A 125 -31.33 -7.21 1.34
CA ARG A 125 -32.27 -6.40 0.54
C ARG A 125 -31.65 -5.90 -0.77
N LYS A 126 -30.34 -5.62 -0.79
CA LYS A 126 -29.63 -5.19 -2.01
C LYS A 126 -29.54 -6.34 -3.00
N LEU A 127 -29.19 -7.54 -2.52
CA LEU A 127 -29.13 -8.77 -3.33
C LEU A 127 -30.50 -9.15 -3.93
N GLU A 128 -31.55 -9.04 -3.12
CA GLU A 128 -32.95 -9.28 -3.53
C GLU A 128 -33.40 -8.28 -4.61
N ILE A 129 -33.20 -6.98 -4.38
CA ILE A 129 -33.56 -5.92 -5.35
C ILE A 129 -32.77 -6.04 -6.66
N THR A 130 -31.50 -6.46 -6.62
CA THR A 130 -30.65 -6.53 -7.82
C THR A 130 -30.66 -7.88 -8.53
N GLY A 131 -31.30 -8.91 -7.96
CA GLY A 131 -31.32 -10.27 -8.53
C GLY A 131 -29.95 -10.96 -8.55
N VAL A 132 -29.03 -10.57 -7.65
CA VAL A 132 -27.64 -11.08 -7.60
C VAL A 132 -27.45 -11.95 -6.36
N SER A 133 -26.95 -13.18 -6.53
CA SER A 133 -26.61 -14.07 -5.40
C SER A 133 -25.20 -13.81 -4.84
N CYS A 134 -24.92 -14.16 -3.57
CA CYS A 134 -23.53 -14.17 -3.07
C CYS A 134 -22.65 -15.15 -3.86
N ARG A 135 -23.20 -16.24 -4.43
CA ARG A 135 -22.49 -17.11 -5.38
C ARG A 135 -22.02 -16.35 -6.63
N ASP A 136 -22.87 -15.48 -7.18
CA ASP A 136 -22.50 -14.61 -8.31
C ASP A 136 -21.45 -13.58 -7.91
N VAL A 137 -21.60 -12.93 -6.74
CA VAL A 137 -20.61 -11.99 -6.21
C VAL A 137 -19.25 -12.66 -6.07
N TYR A 138 -19.19 -13.85 -5.45
CA TYR A 138 -17.96 -14.61 -5.29
C TYR A 138 -17.32 -14.96 -6.65
N ALA A 139 -18.07 -15.61 -7.55
CA ALA A 139 -17.51 -16.16 -8.78
C ALA A 139 -17.23 -15.11 -9.88
N LYS A 140 -18.12 -14.11 -10.03
CA LYS A 140 -18.09 -13.15 -11.16
C LYS A 140 -17.40 -11.83 -10.81
N LEU A 141 -17.29 -11.49 -9.53
CA LEU A 141 -16.66 -10.26 -9.04
C LEU A 141 -15.41 -10.57 -8.17
N LEU A 142 -15.59 -11.11 -6.96
CA LEU A 142 -14.50 -11.23 -5.98
C LEU A 142 -13.36 -12.12 -6.46
N HIS A 143 -13.62 -13.41 -6.72
CA HIS A 143 -12.60 -14.35 -7.16
C HIS A 143 -12.03 -13.97 -8.53
N ARG A 144 -12.86 -13.42 -9.45
CA ARG A 144 -12.41 -12.97 -10.77
C ARG A 144 -11.38 -11.84 -10.69
N TYR A 145 -11.60 -10.87 -9.82
CA TYR A 145 -10.78 -9.66 -9.71
C TYR A 145 -9.88 -9.64 -8.45
N ARG A 146 -9.75 -10.77 -7.74
CA ARG A 146 -8.95 -10.90 -6.50
C ARG A 146 -7.53 -10.33 -6.60
N HIS A 147 -6.89 -10.45 -7.76
CA HIS A 147 -5.52 -9.97 -7.98
C HIS A 147 -5.39 -8.46 -8.15
N ILE A 148 -6.47 -7.71 -8.40
CA ILE A 148 -6.41 -6.23 -8.44
C ILE A 148 -6.73 -5.58 -7.09
N LEU A 149 -7.24 -6.32 -6.10
CA LEU A 149 -7.56 -5.77 -4.78
C LEU A 149 -6.28 -5.38 -4.03
N GLY A 150 -6.36 -4.31 -3.23
CA GLY A 150 -5.27 -3.81 -2.39
C GLY A 150 -4.68 -2.47 -2.84
N LEU A 151 -3.46 -2.20 -2.39
CA LEU A 151 -2.76 -0.93 -2.57
C LEU A 151 -1.76 -0.96 -3.72
N TRP A 152 -1.70 0.13 -4.49
CA TRP A 152 -0.96 0.20 -5.75
C TRP A 152 -0.34 1.58 -5.98
N GLN A 153 0.81 1.57 -6.65
CA GLN A 153 1.45 2.75 -7.22
C GLN A 153 1.29 2.69 -8.76
N PRO A 154 0.72 3.72 -9.41
CA PRO A 154 0.68 3.80 -10.86
C PRO A 154 2.07 4.17 -11.42
N ASP A 155 2.39 3.57 -12.56
CA ASP A 155 3.56 3.86 -13.38
C ASP A 155 3.32 5.16 -14.19
N ILE A 156 3.70 6.29 -13.59
CA ILE A 156 3.58 7.64 -14.17
C ILE A 156 4.96 8.33 -14.19
N GLY A 157 5.97 7.59 -14.67
CA GLY A 157 7.35 8.05 -14.69
C GLY A 157 7.83 8.45 -13.29
N PRO A 158 8.42 9.65 -13.10
CA PRO A 158 8.91 10.06 -11.79
C PRO A 158 7.80 10.36 -10.77
N TYR A 159 6.55 10.58 -11.20
CA TYR A 159 5.50 11.12 -10.33
C TYR A 159 4.84 10.07 -9.43
N GLY A 160 4.76 8.82 -9.86
CA GLY A 160 4.04 7.77 -9.13
C GLY A 160 2.56 8.11 -8.88
N GLY A 161 2.06 7.77 -7.70
CA GLY A 161 0.66 7.95 -7.30
C GLY A 161 0.26 6.98 -6.19
N LEU A 162 -0.97 7.09 -5.71
CA LEU A 162 -1.54 6.14 -4.75
C LEU A 162 -2.94 5.71 -5.18
N LEU A 163 -3.14 4.42 -5.41
CA LEU A 163 -4.44 3.82 -5.74
C LEU A 163 -4.76 2.70 -4.73
N ASN A 164 -5.96 2.73 -4.16
CA ASN A 164 -6.50 1.66 -3.33
C ASN A 164 -7.73 1.04 -4.02
N VAL A 165 -7.67 -0.24 -4.33
CA VAL A 165 -8.72 -0.98 -5.03
C VAL A 165 -9.50 -1.81 -4.03
N VAL A 166 -10.76 -1.43 -3.79
CA VAL A 166 -11.59 -1.98 -2.70
C VAL A 166 -12.93 -2.51 -3.22
N VAL A 167 -13.52 -3.44 -2.47
CA VAL A 167 -14.91 -3.88 -2.69
C VAL A 167 -15.87 -2.98 -1.90
N ASP A 168 -16.94 -2.54 -2.56
CA ASP A 168 -18.09 -1.82 -1.98
C ASP A 168 -19.40 -2.45 -2.50
N GLY A 169 -19.87 -3.48 -1.80
CA GLY A 169 -20.98 -4.32 -2.23
C GLY A 169 -20.74 -4.94 -3.60
N LEU A 170 -21.69 -4.75 -4.52
CA LEU A 170 -21.62 -5.19 -5.93
C LEU A 170 -20.59 -4.42 -6.80
N PHE A 171 -19.79 -3.52 -6.22
CA PHE A 171 -18.73 -2.78 -6.91
C PHE A 171 -17.34 -3.18 -6.43
N ILE A 172 -16.37 -3.17 -7.35
CA ILE A 172 -14.95 -2.94 -7.03
C ILE A 172 -14.60 -1.56 -7.55
N ILE A 173 -13.96 -0.71 -6.74
CA ILE A 173 -13.64 0.68 -7.09
C ILE A 173 -12.14 0.92 -6.88
N GLY A 174 -11.47 1.44 -7.92
CA GLY A 174 -10.10 1.95 -7.81
C GLY A 174 -10.11 3.42 -7.39
N TRP A 175 -9.88 3.68 -6.11
CA TRP A 175 -9.79 5.03 -5.56
C TRP A 175 -8.37 5.57 -5.67
N MET A 176 -8.16 6.62 -6.45
CA MET A 176 -6.91 7.37 -6.45
C MET A 176 -6.93 8.39 -5.32
N TYR A 177 -5.88 8.37 -4.50
CA TYR A 177 -5.63 9.30 -3.40
C TYR A 177 -4.58 10.32 -3.84
N LEU A 178 -4.84 11.59 -3.54
CA LEU A 178 -3.99 12.72 -3.90
C LEU A 178 -3.74 13.57 -2.63
N PRO A 179 -2.54 14.15 -2.45
CA PRO A 179 -2.25 14.99 -1.29
C PRO A 179 -3.17 16.22 -1.25
N PRO A 180 -3.35 16.88 -0.09
CA PRO A 180 -4.02 18.18 -0.02
C PRO A 180 -3.25 19.25 -0.81
N HIS A 181 -3.78 20.48 -0.84
CA HIS A 181 -3.12 21.59 -1.51
C HIS A 181 -1.88 22.04 -0.73
N ASP A 182 -0.77 22.27 -1.44
CA ASP A 182 0.45 22.86 -0.85
C ASP A 182 0.14 24.21 -0.18
N PRO A 183 0.65 24.50 1.03
CA PRO A 183 1.58 23.69 1.84
C PRO A 183 0.89 22.90 2.99
N HIS A 184 -0.44 22.72 2.95
CA HIS A 184 -1.27 22.28 4.07
C HIS A 184 -1.14 20.77 4.36
N VAL A 185 0.00 20.34 4.90
CA VAL A 185 0.26 18.92 5.18
C VAL A 185 -0.65 18.27 6.22
N ASP A 186 -1.36 19.00 7.06
CA ASP A 186 -2.30 18.41 8.04
C ASP A 186 -3.70 18.16 7.47
N ASP A 187 -4.03 18.70 6.28
CA ASP A 187 -5.32 18.52 5.63
C ASP A 187 -5.55 17.07 5.15
N PRO A 188 -6.81 16.60 5.08
CA PRO A 188 -7.12 15.23 4.66
C PRO A 188 -6.76 14.99 3.19
N MET A 189 -6.45 13.72 2.86
CA MET A 189 -6.23 13.29 1.48
C MET A 189 -7.47 13.55 0.62
N ARG A 190 -7.28 14.13 -0.56
CA ARG A 190 -8.30 14.14 -1.63
C ARG A 190 -8.37 12.75 -2.25
N PHE A 191 -9.55 12.33 -2.69
CA PHE A 191 -9.70 11.05 -3.39
C PHE A 191 -10.79 11.09 -4.47
N LYS A 192 -10.58 10.35 -5.56
CA LYS A 192 -11.54 10.20 -6.67
C LYS A 192 -11.46 8.81 -7.32
N PRO A 193 -12.56 8.28 -7.88
CA PRO A 193 -12.54 6.98 -8.53
C PRO A 193 -11.92 7.11 -9.94
N LEU A 194 -11.02 6.21 -10.32
CA LEU A 194 -10.49 6.13 -11.70
C LEU A 194 -11.20 5.08 -12.55
N PHE A 195 -11.66 4.01 -11.91
CA PHE A 195 -12.49 2.98 -12.53
C PHE A 195 -13.40 2.34 -11.48
N ARG A 196 -14.47 1.70 -11.96
CA ARG A 196 -15.26 0.76 -11.16
C ARG A 196 -15.59 -0.49 -11.97
N ILE A 197 -15.88 -1.58 -11.27
CA ILE A 197 -16.32 -2.85 -11.84
C ILE A 197 -17.64 -3.20 -11.14
N HIS A 198 -18.73 -3.30 -11.89
CA HIS A 198 -20.09 -3.43 -11.35
C HIS A 198 -20.73 -4.76 -11.76
N LEU A 199 -21.27 -5.52 -10.80
CA LEU A 199 -22.00 -6.77 -11.09
C LEU A 199 -23.53 -6.53 -11.11
N MET A 200 -24.18 -6.96 -12.19
CA MET A 200 -25.63 -6.94 -12.39
C MET A 200 -26.18 -8.35 -12.61
N GLU A 201 -27.48 -8.58 -12.36
CA GLU A 201 -28.15 -9.86 -12.60
C GLU A 201 -27.88 -10.40 -14.02
N ARG A 202 -27.67 -11.72 -14.11
CA ARG A 202 -27.45 -12.51 -15.35
C ARG A 202 -26.30 -12.07 -16.27
N LYS A 203 -25.58 -11.00 -15.94
CA LYS A 203 -24.47 -10.46 -16.74
C LYS A 203 -23.11 -10.80 -16.14
N SER A 204 -22.06 -10.66 -16.94
CA SER A 204 -20.69 -10.47 -16.43
C SER A 204 -20.57 -9.09 -15.78
N ALA A 205 -19.65 -8.94 -14.84
CA ALA A 205 -19.38 -7.62 -14.27
C ALA A 205 -18.84 -6.67 -15.36
N THR A 206 -19.35 -5.44 -15.40
CA THR A 206 -18.98 -4.41 -16.38
C THR A 206 -17.89 -3.52 -15.81
N VAL A 207 -16.83 -3.27 -16.59
CA VAL A 207 -15.75 -2.35 -16.22
C VAL A 207 -16.05 -0.98 -16.81
N GLU A 208 -16.01 0.04 -15.96
CA GLU A 208 -16.28 1.44 -16.31
C GLU A 208 -15.08 2.31 -15.95
N CYS A 209 -14.62 3.11 -16.90
CA CYS A 209 -13.71 4.22 -16.64
C CYS A 209 -14.51 5.37 -16.00
N MET A 210 -13.93 5.97 -14.96
CA MET A 210 -14.55 7.05 -14.17
C MET A 210 -13.84 8.40 -14.35
N TYR A 211 -12.82 8.46 -15.22
CA TYR A 211 -11.99 9.64 -15.43
C TYR A 211 -12.66 10.68 -16.33
N GLY A 212 -12.27 11.95 -16.20
CA GLY A 212 -12.90 13.07 -16.91
C GLY A 212 -14.21 13.53 -16.28
N HIS A 213 -14.96 14.34 -17.03
CA HIS A 213 -16.11 15.10 -16.51
C HIS A 213 -17.44 14.76 -17.20
N ARG A 214 -17.47 13.72 -18.05
CA ARG A 214 -18.67 13.27 -18.78
C ARG A 214 -19.29 11.98 -18.23
N GLY A 215 -18.98 11.63 -16.99
CA GLY A 215 -19.53 10.47 -16.29
C GLY A 215 -18.93 9.11 -16.71
N PRO A 216 -19.44 8.01 -16.12
CA PRO A 216 -18.95 6.65 -16.36
C PRO A 216 -19.09 6.23 -17.82
N HIS A 217 -18.08 5.54 -18.35
CA HIS A 217 -18.04 5.07 -19.73
C HIS A 217 -17.19 3.79 -19.85
N ASN A 218 -17.13 3.16 -21.03
CA ASN A 218 -16.54 1.83 -21.16
C ASN A 218 -15.03 1.83 -20.86
N GLY A 219 -14.63 1.04 -19.86
CA GLY A 219 -13.24 0.84 -19.48
C GLY A 219 -12.83 -0.63 -19.57
N HIS A 220 -11.53 -0.88 -19.51
CA HIS A 220 -10.96 -2.22 -19.43
C HIS A 220 -9.96 -2.29 -18.28
N VAL A 221 -9.90 -3.45 -17.63
CA VAL A 221 -8.85 -3.82 -16.66
C VAL A 221 -8.19 -5.10 -17.15
N GLN A 222 -6.87 -5.07 -17.30
CA GLN A 222 -6.06 -6.21 -17.71
C GLN A 222 -5.14 -6.61 -16.54
N ILE A 223 -5.33 -7.82 -16.01
CA ILE A 223 -4.46 -8.40 -14.99
C ILE A 223 -3.25 -8.99 -15.73
N VAL A 224 -2.04 -8.50 -15.43
CA VAL A 224 -0.80 -8.95 -16.07
C VAL A 224 -0.13 -10.03 -15.22
N LYS A 225 -0.01 -9.79 -13.91
CA LYS A 225 0.53 -10.70 -12.89
C LYS A 225 -0.27 -10.52 -11.59
N LYS A 226 0.07 -11.29 -10.55
CA LYS A 226 -0.50 -11.10 -9.19
C LYS A 226 -0.29 -9.66 -8.68
N ASP A 227 0.85 -9.07 -9.02
CA ASP A 227 1.33 -7.79 -8.45
C ASP A 227 1.45 -6.70 -9.53
N GLU A 228 0.80 -6.89 -10.69
CA GLU A 228 0.74 -5.91 -11.79
C GLU A 228 -0.57 -6.01 -12.57
N PHE A 229 -1.29 -4.89 -12.72
CA PHE A 229 -2.46 -4.78 -13.61
C PHE A 229 -2.45 -3.43 -14.35
N SER A 230 -3.27 -3.29 -15.40
CA SER A 230 -3.44 -2.01 -16.09
C SER A 230 -4.90 -1.67 -16.38
N THR A 231 -5.19 -0.37 -16.48
CA THR A 231 -6.45 0.17 -16.99
C THR A 231 -6.30 0.63 -18.43
N LYS A 232 -7.39 0.60 -19.19
CA LYS A 232 -7.46 1.22 -20.52
C LYS A 232 -8.84 1.82 -20.78
N CYS A 233 -8.86 3.07 -21.23
CA CYS A 233 -10.05 3.72 -21.79
C CYS A 233 -9.96 3.71 -23.33
N ASN A 234 -11.06 3.38 -24.01
CA ASN A 234 -11.18 3.47 -25.47
C ASN A 234 -12.09 4.64 -25.92
N GLN A 235 -12.68 5.38 -24.97
CA GLN A 235 -13.63 6.48 -25.20
C GLN A 235 -13.10 7.78 -24.54
N THR A 236 -11.86 8.15 -24.88
CA THR A 236 -11.16 9.27 -24.24
C THR A 236 -11.71 10.65 -24.60
N ASP A 237 -12.71 10.72 -25.49
CA ASP A 237 -13.55 11.89 -25.70
C ASP A 237 -14.35 12.28 -24.43
N HIS A 238 -14.66 11.31 -23.56
CA HIS A 238 -15.22 11.58 -22.22
C HIS A 238 -14.28 12.35 -21.30
N HIS A 239 -12.98 12.31 -21.57
CA HIS A 239 -11.96 13.00 -20.79
C HIS A 239 -11.79 14.48 -21.21
N ARG A 240 -12.34 14.87 -22.38
CA ARG A 240 -12.12 16.18 -22.98
C ARG A 240 -13.17 17.20 -22.58
N MET A 241 -12.72 18.41 -22.25
CA MET A 241 -13.57 19.53 -21.89
C MET A 241 -13.88 20.43 -23.10
N SER A 242 -14.95 21.20 -23.02
CA SER A 242 -15.45 22.07 -24.10
C SER A 242 -14.46 23.15 -24.53
N GLY A 243 -13.76 23.78 -23.57
CA GLY A 243 -12.67 24.72 -23.78
C GLY A 243 -11.31 24.04 -24.01
N GLY A 244 -11.32 22.73 -24.33
CA GLY A 244 -10.15 21.93 -24.67
C GLY A 244 -9.07 21.92 -23.60
N ARG A 245 -7.81 21.76 -24.04
CA ARG A 245 -6.64 21.58 -23.16
C ARG A 245 -6.40 22.70 -22.15
N GLN A 246 -6.86 23.93 -22.43
CA GLN A 246 -6.77 25.02 -21.48
C GLN A 246 -7.78 24.90 -20.33
N GLU A 247 -9.00 24.46 -20.61
CA GLU A 247 -10.01 24.19 -19.58
C GLU A 247 -9.62 22.96 -18.75
N GLU A 248 -9.10 21.91 -19.40
CA GLU A 248 -8.51 20.74 -18.73
C GLU A 248 -7.39 21.15 -17.76
N PHE A 249 -6.46 22.02 -18.20
CA PHE A 249 -5.37 22.52 -17.34
C PHE A 249 -5.88 23.34 -16.15
N ARG A 250 -6.77 24.32 -16.37
CA ARG A 250 -7.33 25.15 -15.28
C ARG A 250 -8.12 24.33 -14.26
N THR A 251 -8.83 23.30 -14.72
CA THR A 251 -9.60 22.40 -13.86
C THR A 251 -8.68 21.51 -13.04
N TRP A 252 -7.68 20.90 -13.68
CA TRP A 252 -6.64 20.12 -12.99
C TRP A 252 -5.85 20.97 -11.98
N LEU A 253 -5.48 22.22 -12.34
CA LEU A 253 -4.77 23.14 -11.45
C LEU A 253 -5.59 23.48 -10.21
N ARG A 254 -6.90 23.75 -10.37
CA ARG A 254 -7.82 23.95 -9.25
C ARG A 254 -7.94 22.70 -8.37
N GLU A 255 -8.03 21.52 -8.99
CA GLU A 255 -8.09 20.26 -8.24
C GLU A 255 -6.82 19.99 -7.43
N GLU A 256 -5.63 20.20 -8.00
CA GLU A 256 -4.33 19.84 -7.41
C GLU A 256 -3.70 20.92 -6.52
N TRP A 257 -3.97 22.20 -6.77
CA TRP A 257 -3.28 23.32 -6.11
C TRP A 257 -4.21 24.36 -5.45
N GLY A 258 -5.51 24.34 -5.76
CA GLY A 258 -6.49 25.30 -5.23
C GLY A 258 -6.32 26.75 -5.67
N ARG A 259 -5.30 27.05 -6.49
CA ARG A 259 -4.83 28.39 -6.89
C ARG A 259 -4.89 28.57 -8.41
N THR A 260 -4.90 29.81 -8.89
CA THR A 260 -4.66 30.10 -10.33
C THR A 260 -3.15 30.01 -10.63
N LEU A 261 -2.75 30.08 -11.90
CA LEU A 261 -1.32 30.04 -12.22
C LEU A 261 -0.65 31.37 -11.85
N GLU A 262 -1.41 32.45 -11.96
CA GLU A 262 -1.08 33.82 -11.64
C GLU A 262 -0.83 34.03 -10.14
N ASP A 263 -1.52 33.28 -9.26
CA ASP A 263 -1.30 33.29 -7.80
C ASP A 263 -0.01 32.55 -7.37
N ILE A 264 0.65 31.82 -8.28
CA ILE A 264 1.85 31.03 -7.99
C ILE A 264 3.09 31.89 -8.33
N PHE A 265 3.57 32.64 -7.34
CA PHE A 265 4.61 33.66 -7.48
C PHE A 265 5.96 33.20 -8.07
N HIS A 266 6.27 31.90 -8.07
CA HIS A 266 7.56 31.38 -8.54
C HIS A 266 7.43 30.77 -9.95
N GLU A 267 8.06 31.39 -10.94
CA GLU A 267 8.07 30.92 -12.34
C GLU A 267 8.48 29.45 -12.48
N HIS A 268 9.57 29.04 -11.83
CA HIS A 268 10.03 27.65 -11.83
C HIS A 268 8.98 26.64 -11.31
N MET A 269 8.15 27.06 -10.34
CA MET A 269 7.04 26.25 -9.82
C MET A 269 5.92 26.13 -10.87
N GLN A 270 5.62 27.20 -11.61
CA GLN A 270 4.69 27.16 -12.74
C GLN A 270 5.17 26.21 -13.85
N GLU A 271 6.47 26.21 -14.17
CA GLU A 271 7.08 25.29 -15.15
C GLU A 271 6.92 23.82 -14.73
N LEU A 272 7.28 23.49 -13.49
CA LEU A 272 7.13 22.13 -12.93
C LEU A 272 5.68 21.67 -12.94
N ILE A 273 4.73 22.54 -12.58
CA ILE A 273 3.29 22.28 -12.59
C ILE A 273 2.78 22.01 -14.00
N LEU A 274 3.18 22.85 -14.97
CA LEU A 274 2.81 22.67 -16.38
C LEU A 274 3.40 21.37 -16.96
N MET A 275 4.66 21.05 -16.62
CA MET A 275 5.29 19.80 -17.00
C MET A 275 4.59 18.58 -16.39
N LYS A 276 4.24 18.61 -15.09
CA LYS A 276 3.48 17.55 -14.41
C LYS A 276 2.12 17.34 -15.09
N PHE A 277 1.39 18.41 -15.40
CA PHE A 277 0.14 18.31 -16.17
C PHE A 277 0.35 17.69 -17.56
N ILE A 278 1.29 18.20 -18.36
CA ILE A 278 1.53 17.72 -19.72
C ILE A 278 1.96 16.25 -19.72
N TYR A 279 2.82 15.84 -18.78
CA TYR A 279 3.31 14.46 -18.66
C TYR A 279 2.20 13.52 -18.21
N THR A 280 1.56 13.79 -17.07
CA THR A 280 0.54 12.89 -16.49
C THR A 280 -0.69 12.73 -17.40
N SER A 281 -1.13 13.81 -18.08
CA SER A 281 -2.30 13.77 -18.96
C SER A 281 -2.08 13.09 -20.31
N GLN A 282 -0.84 12.73 -20.69
CA GLN A 282 -0.56 11.89 -21.86
C GLN A 282 -1.01 10.42 -21.67
N TYR A 283 -1.08 9.94 -20.44
CA TYR A 283 -1.53 8.58 -20.13
C TYR A 283 -3.03 8.40 -20.34
N ASP A 284 -3.82 9.48 -20.24
CA ASP A 284 -5.26 9.49 -20.52
C ASP A 284 -6.04 8.36 -19.77
N ASN A 285 -5.68 8.15 -18.50
CA ASN A 285 -6.13 7.05 -17.61
C ASN A 285 -5.84 5.61 -18.10
N CYS A 286 -5.00 5.45 -19.11
CA CYS A 286 -4.41 4.18 -19.52
C CYS A 286 -3.11 3.95 -18.74
N LEU A 287 -3.24 3.38 -17.54
CA LEU A 287 -2.17 3.30 -16.54
C LEU A 287 -1.84 1.85 -16.20
N THR A 288 -0.57 1.56 -15.98
CA THR A 288 -0.11 0.32 -15.34
C THR A 288 0.08 0.58 -13.84
N TYR A 289 -0.26 -0.38 -13.01
CA TYR A 289 -0.21 -0.30 -11.56
C TYR A 289 0.65 -1.43 -11.00
N ARG A 290 1.60 -1.10 -10.14
CA ARG A 290 2.45 -2.04 -9.39
C ARG A 290 1.98 -2.14 -7.95
N ARG A 291 1.94 -3.35 -7.40
CA ARG A 291 1.49 -3.54 -6.01
C ARG A 291 2.49 -2.90 -5.05
N ILE A 292 1.96 -2.17 -4.08
CA ILE A 292 2.69 -1.72 -2.89
C ILE A 292 2.00 -2.24 -1.63
N TYR A 293 2.70 -2.20 -0.51
CA TYR A 293 2.16 -2.60 0.79
C TYR A 293 2.40 -1.51 1.83
N LEU A 294 1.55 -1.46 2.84
CA LEU A 294 1.85 -0.73 4.07
C LEU A 294 2.99 -1.44 4.83
N PRO A 295 3.84 -0.68 5.52
CA PRO A 295 4.94 -1.21 6.31
C PRO A 295 4.43 -2.00 7.52
N PRO A 296 5.08 -3.13 7.87
CA PRO A 296 4.78 -3.83 9.11
C PRO A 296 5.12 -2.94 10.32
N SER A 297 4.31 -3.02 11.38
CA SER A 297 4.54 -2.29 12.63
C SER A 297 5.06 -3.23 13.72
N ARG A 298 5.96 -2.73 14.55
CA ARG A 298 6.58 -3.43 15.68
C ARG A 298 6.38 -2.60 16.97
N PRO A 299 6.36 -3.22 18.16
CA PRO A 299 6.23 -2.48 19.42
C PRO A 299 7.38 -1.50 19.70
N ASP A 300 8.57 -1.79 19.18
CA ASP A 300 9.79 -1.01 19.38
C ASP A 300 10.00 0.10 18.33
N ASP A 301 9.05 0.28 17.39
CA ASP A 301 9.13 1.35 16.37
C ASP A 301 8.99 2.73 17.05
N LEU A 302 9.81 3.71 16.63
CA LEU A 302 9.85 5.06 17.23
C LEU A 302 8.48 5.78 17.20
N ILE A 303 7.72 5.54 16.13
CA ILE A 303 6.31 5.90 15.95
C ILE A 303 5.66 4.84 15.05
N ARG A 304 4.33 4.77 14.99
CA ARG A 304 3.65 3.86 14.07
C ARG A 304 4.10 4.11 12.61
N PRO A 305 4.63 3.13 11.86
CA PRO A 305 4.99 3.33 10.46
C PRO A 305 3.75 3.50 9.57
N GLY A 306 3.92 3.99 8.34
CA GLY A 306 2.81 4.23 7.42
C GLY A 306 3.08 5.33 6.40
N LEU A 307 2.01 5.87 5.81
CA LEU A 307 2.07 6.93 4.81
C LEU A 307 1.97 8.32 5.46
N PHE A 308 2.75 9.27 4.94
CA PHE A 308 2.82 10.66 5.37
C PHE A 308 2.78 11.59 4.16
N LYS A 309 2.34 12.82 4.39
CA LYS A 309 2.14 13.91 3.42
C LYS A 309 3.24 14.92 3.72
N GLY A 310 4.16 15.17 2.80
CA GLY A 310 5.40 15.92 3.06
C GLY A 310 5.66 17.06 2.09
N THR A 311 6.20 18.18 2.57
CA THR A 311 6.56 19.33 1.70
C THR A 311 7.89 19.13 0.98
N TYR A 312 7.90 19.27 -0.36
CA TYR A 312 9.07 19.18 -1.25
C TYR A 312 9.30 20.46 -2.07
N GLY A 313 9.26 21.62 -1.41
CA GLY A 313 9.65 22.89 -2.01
C GLY A 313 8.79 23.28 -3.23
N SER A 314 9.42 23.49 -4.39
CA SER A 314 8.75 23.86 -5.64
C SER A 314 7.95 22.71 -6.29
N HIS A 315 8.12 21.47 -5.84
CA HIS A 315 7.34 20.32 -6.33
C HIS A 315 5.97 20.20 -5.63
N GLY A 316 5.78 20.90 -4.51
CA GLY A 316 4.56 20.88 -3.69
C GLY A 316 4.59 19.78 -2.63
N LEU A 317 3.46 19.12 -2.43
CA LEU A 317 3.34 17.99 -1.49
C LEU A 317 3.55 16.65 -2.19
N GLU A 318 4.32 15.77 -1.55
CA GLU A 318 4.51 14.38 -1.97
C GLU A 318 4.11 13.40 -0.86
N ILE A 319 3.74 12.18 -1.23
CA ILE A 319 3.40 11.09 -0.31
C ILE A 319 4.66 10.27 -0.06
N VAL A 320 5.04 10.10 1.21
CA VAL A 320 6.22 9.34 1.64
C VAL A 320 5.80 8.26 2.62
N MET A 321 6.33 7.04 2.42
CA MET A 321 6.13 5.91 3.31
C MET A 321 7.29 5.81 4.30
N LEU A 322 6.99 5.94 5.59
CA LEU A 322 7.94 5.72 6.69
C LEU A 322 7.89 4.26 7.13
N SER A 323 9.06 3.60 7.17
CA SER A 323 9.22 2.19 7.55
C SER A 323 10.46 1.99 8.43
N PHE A 324 10.45 0.97 9.31
CA PHE A 324 11.51 0.68 10.28
C PHE A 324 12.28 -0.61 9.92
N HIS A 325 13.60 -0.52 9.98
CA HIS A 325 14.58 -1.48 9.47
C HIS A 325 15.63 -1.78 10.55
N GLY A 326 15.17 -2.26 11.71
CA GLY A 326 16.00 -2.41 12.90
C GLY A 326 16.40 -1.05 13.46
N LYS A 327 17.69 -0.72 13.44
CA LYS A 327 18.22 0.55 13.95
C LYS A 327 18.14 1.72 12.95
N HIS A 328 17.51 1.53 11.78
CA HIS A 328 17.33 2.57 10.77
C HIS A 328 15.85 2.76 10.45
N ALA A 329 15.43 3.99 10.15
CA ALA A 329 14.13 4.26 9.57
C ALA A 329 14.30 4.85 8.16
N ARG A 330 13.39 4.50 7.25
CA ARG A 330 13.46 4.84 5.82
C ARG A 330 12.17 5.53 5.37
N GLY A 331 12.33 6.68 4.72
CA GLY A 331 11.28 7.36 3.96
C GLY A 331 11.40 7.02 2.47
N THR A 332 10.41 6.33 1.92
CA THR A 332 10.34 5.96 0.49
C THR A 332 9.25 6.77 -0.22
N LYS A 333 9.55 7.37 -1.37
CA LYS A 333 8.60 8.16 -2.16
C LYS A 333 7.50 7.26 -2.75
N ILE A 334 6.24 7.54 -2.44
CA ILE A 334 5.07 6.92 -3.08
C ILE A 334 4.56 7.79 -4.23
N THR A 335 4.60 9.11 -4.05
CA THR A 335 4.66 10.07 -5.15
C THR A 335 6.01 10.77 -5.13
N GLY A 336 6.45 11.26 -6.28
CA GLY A 336 7.75 11.89 -6.42
C GLY A 336 7.79 12.89 -7.56
N ASP A 337 9.02 13.26 -7.93
CA ASP A 337 9.29 14.39 -8.79
C ASP A 337 10.50 14.10 -9.71
N PRO A 338 10.75 14.93 -10.75
CA PRO A 338 11.84 14.70 -11.69
C PRO A 338 13.24 14.70 -11.09
N ASN A 339 13.43 15.23 -9.88
CA ASN A 339 14.70 15.18 -9.17
C ASN A 339 14.79 13.88 -8.36
N ILE A 340 13.82 13.59 -7.50
CA ILE A 340 13.73 12.32 -6.75
C ILE A 340 12.44 11.58 -7.14
N PRO A 341 12.53 10.58 -8.03
CA PRO A 341 11.38 9.79 -8.47
C PRO A 341 10.64 9.05 -7.36
N ALA A 342 9.37 8.77 -7.62
CA ALA A 342 8.61 7.76 -6.89
C ALA A 342 9.34 6.40 -6.89
N GLY A 343 9.25 5.66 -5.79
CA GLY A 343 10.02 4.43 -5.54
C GLY A 343 11.38 4.66 -4.87
N GLN A 344 11.99 5.84 -5.01
CA GLN A 344 13.30 6.12 -4.39
C GLN A 344 13.22 6.40 -2.88
N GLN A 345 14.30 6.08 -2.19
CA GLN A 345 14.48 6.38 -0.78
C GLN A 345 14.90 7.85 -0.62
N THR A 346 13.98 8.70 -0.20
CA THR A 346 14.19 10.16 -0.08
C THR A 346 14.89 10.54 1.23
N VAL A 347 14.70 9.77 2.31
CA VAL A 347 15.27 10.04 3.63
C VAL A 347 15.66 8.72 4.30
N GLU A 348 16.78 8.71 5.02
CA GLU A 348 17.20 7.65 5.95
C GLU A 348 17.58 8.26 7.28
N ILE A 349 17.26 7.57 8.38
CA ILE A 349 17.41 8.06 9.75
C ILE A 349 18.15 6.97 10.52
N ASP A 350 19.28 7.30 11.15
CA ASP A 350 19.98 6.38 12.05
C ASP A 350 19.46 6.59 13.48
N LEU A 351 18.77 5.58 14.01
CA LEU A 351 18.13 5.63 15.32
C LEU A 351 19.13 5.39 16.47
N ARG A 352 20.39 5.04 16.17
CA ARG A 352 21.50 5.07 17.16
C ARG A 352 21.91 6.51 17.47
N HIS A 353 21.96 7.33 16.44
CA HIS A 353 22.63 8.63 16.44
C HIS A 353 21.64 9.74 16.79
N ARG A 354 21.21 9.77 18.06
CA ARG A 354 20.36 10.85 18.59
C ARG A 354 21.14 12.17 18.62
N ILE A 355 20.54 13.22 18.05
CA ILE A 355 21.07 14.58 18.13
C ILE A 355 20.40 15.27 19.31
N GLN A 356 21.20 15.77 20.26
CA GLN A 356 20.75 16.75 21.22
C GLN A 356 20.75 18.11 20.51
N LEU A 357 19.57 18.70 20.34
CA LEU A 357 19.49 20.07 19.85
C LEU A 357 19.97 21.02 20.96
N PRO A 358 20.62 22.14 20.61
CA PRO A 358 20.83 23.24 21.54
C PRO A 358 19.52 23.80 22.12
N ASP A 359 19.62 24.74 23.06
CA ASP A 359 18.45 25.50 23.50
C ASP A 359 17.85 26.34 22.36
N ALA A 360 16.67 26.92 22.59
CA ALA A 360 15.93 27.66 21.56
C ALA A 360 16.64 28.94 21.07
N GLU A 361 17.57 29.50 21.85
CA GLU A 361 18.34 30.69 21.45
C GLU A 361 19.52 30.29 20.56
N SER A 362 20.28 29.25 20.94
CA SER A 362 21.36 28.67 20.15
C SER A 362 20.86 27.98 18.86
N LEU A 363 19.69 27.33 18.90
CA LEU A 363 19.05 26.73 17.72
C LEU A 363 18.75 27.74 16.60
N HIS A 364 18.70 29.02 16.93
CA HIS A 364 18.51 30.09 15.97
C HIS A 364 19.75 30.27 15.07
N ASP A 365 20.95 29.83 15.49
CA ASP A 365 22.17 29.81 14.65
C ASP A 365 22.28 28.51 13.84
N PHE A 366 22.18 28.66 12.51
CA PHE A 366 22.38 27.58 11.56
C PHE A 366 23.79 26.98 11.62
N ASN A 367 24.82 27.76 11.98
CA ASN A 367 26.21 27.28 11.99
C ASN A 367 26.45 26.29 13.14
N GLU A 368 25.84 26.52 14.31
CA GLU A 368 25.91 25.60 15.43
C GLU A 368 25.21 24.27 15.11
N LEU A 369 23.99 24.31 14.55
CA LEU A 369 23.31 23.09 14.08
C LEU A 369 24.17 22.34 13.03
N SER A 370 24.74 23.08 12.08
CA SER A 370 25.60 22.51 11.03
C SER A 370 26.82 21.79 11.63
N ARG A 371 27.50 22.41 12.61
CA ARG A 371 28.64 21.82 13.32
C ARG A 371 28.26 20.48 13.96
N VAL A 372 27.22 20.46 14.78
CA VAL A 372 26.78 19.26 15.52
C VAL A 372 26.45 18.10 14.56
N VAL A 373 25.77 18.38 13.45
CA VAL A 373 25.40 17.35 12.47
C VAL A 373 26.61 16.81 11.71
N LEU A 374 27.59 17.66 11.38
CA LEU A 374 28.81 17.23 10.71
C LEU A 374 29.75 16.45 11.65
N GLU A 375 29.77 16.78 12.94
CA GLU A 375 30.46 15.97 13.96
C GLU A 375 29.87 14.55 14.05
N VAL A 376 28.53 14.43 14.09
CA VAL A 376 27.85 13.12 14.09
C VAL A 376 28.05 12.38 12.75
N ARG A 377 28.06 13.09 11.60
CA ARG A 377 28.39 12.49 10.29
C ARG A 377 29.77 11.82 10.30
N GLU A 378 30.78 12.45 10.89
CA GLU A 378 32.12 11.87 10.98
C GLU A 378 32.20 10.69 11.96
N GLN A 379 31.45 10.72 13.06
CA GLN A 379 31.30 9.57 13.97
C GLN A 379 30.69 8.37 13.22
N VAL A 380 29.55 8.58 12.54
CA VAL A 380 28.86 7.56 11.73
C VAL A 380 29.80 6.98 10.66
N ARG A 381 30.59 7.81 9.98
CA ARG A 381 31.57 7.36 8.98
C ARG A 381 32.65 6.47 9.60
N GLN A 382 33.22 6.88 10.75
CA GLN A 382 34.24 6.10 11.45
C GLN A 382 33.70 4.77 12.00
N GLU A 383 32.43 4.73 12.44
CA GLU A 383 31.78 3.47 12.84
C GLU A 383 31.59 2.55 11.64
N GLN A 384 31.10 3.06 10.51
CA GLN A 384 30.90 2.26 9.29
C GLN A 384 32.21 1.72 8.69
N GLU A 385 33.31 2.47 8.81
CA GLU A 385 34.65 2.01 8.41
C GLU A 385 35.13 0.87 9.32
N LYS A 386 34.98 1.00 10.64
CA LYS A 386 35.30 -0.07 11.60
C LYS A 386 34.42 -1.31 11.45
N GLU A 387 33.12 -1.14 11.19
CA GLU A 387 32.18 -2.24 10.91
C GLU A 387 32.51 -2.96 9.58
N GLN A 388 33.21 -2.30 8.63
CA GLN A 388 33.66 -2.92 7.37
C GLN A 388 35.05 -3.56 7.46
N GLU A 389 35.96 -3.02 8.29
CA GLU A 389 37.27 -3.62 8.56
C GLU A 389 37.17 -4.81 9.55
N GLY A 390 36.19 -4.79 10.46
CA GLY A 390 35.90 -5.85 11.44
C GLY A 390 35.11 -7.04 10.88
N GLY A 391 35.75 -7.86 10.04
CA GLY A 391 35.25 -9.19 9.68
C GLY A 391 35.16 -10.15 10.89
N PRO A 392 34.43 -11.28 10.78
CA PRO A 392 34.05 -12.11 11.94
C PRO A 392 35.17 -13.01 12.45
N GLU A 393 36.20 -12.43 13.07
CA GLU A 393 37.24 -13.12 13.84
C GLU A 393 37.30 -12.56 15.26
N ASP A 394 36.39 -13.02 16.14
CA ASP A 394 36.55 -13.04 17.61
C ASP A 394 35.35 -13.74 18.30
N ALA A 395 35.13 -15.01 17.94
CA ALA A 395 34.08 -15.85 18.54
C ALA A 395 34.54 -17.27 18.94
N GLU A 396 35.85 -17.55 18.93
CA GLU A 396 36.43 -18.80 19.45
C GLU A 396 37.68 -18.52 20.28
N GLY A 397 37.51 -18.19 21.56
CA GLY A 397 38.66 -17.81 22.38
C GLY A 397 38.42 -17.47 23.84
N LEU A 398 37.76 -18.33 24.62
CA LEU A 398 38.12 -18.62 26.03
C LEU A 398 37.19 -19.70 26.62
N GLY A 399 37.76 -20.88 26.88
CA GLY A 399 37.01 -22.03 27.38
C GLY A 399 36.97 -22.13 28.91
N ARG A 400 35.84 -22.67 29.39
CA ARG A 400 35.68 -23.47 30.64
C ARG A 400 36.33 -22.95 31.93
N GLN A 401 35.47 -22.55 32.87
CA GLN A 401 35.52 -23.09 34.24
C GLN A 401 34.11 -23.17 34.85
N SER A 402 33.88 -24.17 35.68
CA SER A 402 32.54 -24.60 36.14
C SER A 402 32.07 -23.89 37.43
N PRO A 403 30.76 -23.85 37.73
CA PRO A 403 30.20 -23.08 38.85
C PRO A 403 29.93 -23.91 40.12
N GLN A 404 30.03 -23.29 41.31
CA GLN A 404 29.32 -23.62 42.58
C GLN A 404 29.83 -22.72 43.75
N PRO A 405 29.11 -22.57 44.88
CA PRO A 405 27.79 -21.94 45.00
C PRO A 405 27.76 -20.82 46.08
N CYS A 406 26.63 -20.12 46.21
CA CYS A 406 26.45 -19.03 47.20
C CYS A 406 25.96 -19.54 48.57
N GLU A 407 26.41 -18.90 49.66
CA GLU A 407 25.80 -18.97 51.00
C GLU A 407 25.40 -17.57 51.49
N GLU A 408 24.17 -17.43 51.97
CA GLU A 408 23.64 -16.34 52.82
C GLU A 408 23.60 -16.85 54.29
N PRO A 409 23.13 -16.12 55.35
CA PRO A 409 22.61 -14.74 55.50
C PRO A 409 23.52 -13.96 56.52
N PRO A 410 23.12 -12.92 57.34
CA PRO A 410 21.83 -12.27 57.57
C PRO A 410 21.88 -10.71 57.61
N ALA A 411 20.97 -10.09 58.36
CA ALA A 411 20.60 -8.67 58.30
C ALA A 411 21.04 -7.81 59.50
N GLU A 412 21.19 -6.49 59.24
CA GLU A 412 20.84 -5.27 60.02
C GLU A 412 21.04 -5.18 61.56
N PRO A 413 21.32 -3.98 62.16
CA PRO A 413 20.73 -2.68 61.76
C PRO A 413 21.65 -1.42 61.81
N ALA A 414 21.03 -0.28 61.49
CA ALA A 414 21.63 1.02 61.20
C ALA A 414 22.27 1.82 62.37
N GLN A 415 23.23 2.68 62.03
CA GLN A 415 23.45 4.01 62.65
C GLN A 415 24.27 4.93 61.71
N ALA A 416 24.01 6.23 61.76
CA ALA A 416 24.70 7.32 61.02
C ALA A 416 25.31 8.32 62.04
N PRO A 417 25.98 9.44 61.67
CA PRO A 417 26.42 9.92 60.35
C PRO A 417 27.93 10.33 60.28
N GLY A 418 28.43 10.76 59.12
CA GLY A 418 29.75 11.43 59.01
C GLY A 418 30.16 11.79 57.57
N ASP A 419 30.56 13.04 57.34
CA ASP A 419 30.93 13.61 56.01
C ASP A 419 32.12 12.93 55.32
N GLY A 420 32.14 12.92 53.97
CA GLY A 420 33.23 12.24 53.24
C GLY A 420 33.43 12.46 51.72
N GLY A 421 32.65 13.31 51.02
CA GLY A 421 33.04 13.86 49.70
C GLY A 421 32.92 12.98 48.42
N ALA A 422 33.11 13.65 47.28
CA ALA A 422 33.17 13.14 45.89
C ALA A 422 31.89 12.51 45.30
N ALA A 423 30.98 13.38 44.83
CA ALA A 423 29.88 12.97 43.96
C ALA A 423 30.39 12.65 42.54
N ALA A 424 30.29 11.38 42.13
CA ALA A 424 30.23 11.02 40.70
C ALA A 424 28.79 11.21 40.24
N ALA A 425 28.55 12.16 39.33
CA ALA A 425 27.21 12.44 38.82
C ALA A 425 26.73 11.27 37.94
N ALA A 426 25.81 10.47 38.46
CA ALA A 426 25.00 9.60 37.64
C ALA A 426 24.10 10.46 36.74
N GLU A 427 24.05 10.17 35.44
CA GLU A 427 23.10 10.83 34.55
C GLU A 427 21.66 10.59 35.06
N PRO A 428 20.81 11.64 35.14
CA PRO A 428 19.42 11.43 35.48
C PRO A 428 18.71 10.66 34.36
N PRO A 429 17.80 9.71 34.70
CA PRO A 429 17.04 9.01 33.68
C PRO A 429 16.23 10.00 32.84
N ALA A 430 16.24 9.79 31.52
CA ALA A 430 15.64 10.70 30.55
C ALA A 430 14.20 11.05 30.92
N GLN A 431 13.88 12.36 30.95
CA GLN A 431 12.55 12.85 31.25
C GLN A 431 11.53 12.28 30.26
N SER A 432 10.69 11.37 30.75
CA SER A 432 9.65 10.71 29.98
C SER A 432 8.50 11.67 29.71
N GLY A 433 8.46 12.22 28.49
CA GLY A 433 7.26 12.85 27.92
C GLY A 433 7.25 14.38 27.83
N GLN A 434 8.24 15.10 28.36
CA GLN A 434 8.36 16.54 28.14
C GLN A 434 9.19 16.81 26.87
N GLY A 435 8.52 17.27 25.80
CA GLY A 435 9.20 17.74 24.60
C GLY A 435 9.88 19.09 24.85
N GLN A 436 11.01 19.32 24.18
CA GLN A 436 11.75 20.58 24.25
C GLN A 436 11.20 21.60 23.23
N PRO A 437 11.32 22.91 23.48
CA PRO A 437 10.99 23.95 22.48
C PRO A 437 11.75 23.74 21.17
N PHE A 438 11.11 24.05 20.05
CA PHE A 438 11.68 23.91 18.71
C PHE A 438 11.39 25.13 17.84
N VAL A 439 12.45 25.67 17.23
CA VAL A 439 12.42 26.76 16.25
C VAL A 439 13.40 26.40 15.13
N LEU A 440 13.08 26.71 13.88
CA LEU A 440 14.02 26.54 12.77
C LEU A 440 15.15 27.57 12.84
N PRO A 441 16.41 27.19 12.53
CA PRO A 441 17.52 28.14 12.45
C PRO A 441 17.32 29.21 11.39
N VAL A 442 17.93 30.39 11.59
CA VAL A 442 17.84 31.50 10.62
C VAL A 442 18.39 31.10 9.26
N GLY A 443 17.62 31.41 8.23
CA GLY A 443 17.96 31.08 6.84
C GLY A 443 17.56 29.66 6.41
N VAL A 444 17.02 28.82 7.31
CA VAL A 444 16.33 27.59 6.91
C VAL A 444 14.93 27.95 6.42
N SER A 445 14.68 27.73 5.13
CA SER A 445 13.38 27.95 4.52
C SER A 445 12.40 26.82 4.87
N SER A 446 11.14 27.16 5.11
CA SER A 446 10.05 26.18 5.13
C SER A 446 8.87 26.67 4.30
N ARG A 447 8.12 25.71 3.74
CA ARG A 447 6.87 25.97 3.02
C ARG A 447 5.67 26.13 3.93
N ASN A 448 5.71 25.59 5.15
CA ASN A 448 4.64 25.69 6.12
C ASN A 448 5.15 26.40 7.37
N GLU A 449 4.54 27.53 7.72
CA GLU A 449 4.90 28.31 8.91
C GLU A 449 4.28 27.72 10.20
N ASP A 450 3.20 26.94 10.07
CA ASP A 450 2.44 26.34 11.17
C ASP A 450 3.02 24.99 11.64
N TYR A 451 4.35 24.85 11.64
CA TYR A 451 5.02 23.66 12.18
C TYR A 451 4.97 23.63 13.73
N PRO A 452 4.93 22.45 14.37
CA PRO A 452 4.91 22.34 15.83
C PRO A 452 6.15 22.95 16.48
N ARG A 453 5.94 23.72 17.55
CA ARG A 453 6.99 24.46 18.27
C ARG A 453 7.61 23.70 19.45
N THR A 454 7.38 22.39 19.52
CA THR A 454 7.95 21.47 20.50
C THR A 454 8.30 20.15 19.83
N CYS A 455 9.53 19.66 20.03
CA CYS A 455 9.97 18.36 19.52
C CYS A 455 10.31 17.40 20.68
N ARG A 456 10.11 16.09 20.45
CA ARG A 456 10.39 15.04 21.43
C ARG A 456 11.81 14.51 21.32
N MET A 457 12.26 14.26 20.10
CA MET A 457 13.55 13.65 19.80
C MET A 457 14.06 14.14 18.45
N CYS A 458 15.38 14.15 18.27
CA CYS A 458 16.02 14.42 17.00
C CYS A 458 17.10 13.37 16.72
N PHE A 459 17.27 13.00 15.47
CA PHE A 459 18.18 11.95 15.04
C PHE A 459 18.96 12.41 13.80
N TYR A 460 20.19 11.93 13.67
CA TYR A 460 20.95 12.07 12.44
C TYR A 460 20.26 11.32 11.30
N GLY A 461 20.23 11.93 10.12
CA GLY A 461 19.76 11.29 8.91
C GLY A 461 20.48 11.79 7.68
N THR A 462 20.17 11.15 6.55
CA THR A 462 20.62 11.59 5.23
C THR A 462 19.43 11.70 4.28
N GLY A 463 19.40 12.79 3.53
CA GLY A 463 18.43 13.03 2.48
C GLY A 463 19.04 12.74 1.11
N LEU A 464 18.32 12.02 0.25
CA LEU A 464 18.73 11.82 -1.13
C LEU A 464 18.35 13.06 -1.96
N ILE A 465 19.33 13.67 -2.63
CA ILE A 465 19.14 14.76 -3.59
C ILE A 465 19.69 14.35 -4.95
N ALA A 466 19.21 14.98 -6.02
CA ALA A 466 19.71 14.78 -7.37
C ALA A 466 19.37 15.99 -8.27
N GLY A 467 20.10 16.14 -9.37
CA GLY A 467 19.73 17.02 -10.46
C GLY A 467 18.46 16.54 -11.19
N HIS A 468 17.89 17.42 -12.02
CA HIS A 468 16.70 17.10 -12.80
C HIS A 468 16.94 15.87 -13.69
N GLY A 469 15.95 14.97 -13.76
CA GLY A 469 16.05 13.67 -14.42
C GLY A 469 16.80 12.63 -13.58
N PHE A 470 16.74 12.73 -12.24
CA PHE A 470 17.48 11.89 -11.28
C PHE A 470 18.99 11.80 -11.59
N THR A 471 19.59 12.94 -11.95
CA THR A 471 20.99 13.00 -12.39
C THR A 471 21.94 13.19 -11.22
N SER A 472 23.02 12.39 -11.17
CA SER A 472 24.04 12.39 -10.11
C SER A 472 23.44 12.36 -8.68
N PRO A 473 22.66 11.32 -8.32
CA PRO A 473 22.03 11.25 -7.00
C PRO A 473 23.07 11.08 -5.89
N GLU A 474 22.95 11.90 -4.84
CA GLU A 474 23.86 11.91 -3.69
C GLU A 474 23.11 12.08 -2.37
N ARG A 475 23.77 11.70 -1.26
CA ARG A 475 23.20 11.79 0.08
C ARG A 475 23.82 12.96 0.85
N THR A 476 22.95 13.89 1.25
CA THR A 476 23.32 15.04 2.07
C THR A 476 22.92 14.80 3.53
N PRO A 477 23.68 15.32 4.51
CA PRO A 477 23.34 15.18 5.92
C PRO A 477 22.11 16.02 6.28
N GLY A 478 21.35 15.54 7.27
CA GLY A 478 20.15 16.19 7.74
C GLY A 478 19.81 15.82 9.19
N VAL A 479 18.81 16.52 9.72
CA VAL A 479 18.25 16.25 11.06
C VAL A 479 16.81 15.82 10.91
N PHE A 480 16.51 14.60 11.33
CA PHE A 480 15.14 14.17 11.56
C PHE A 480 14.64 14.72 12.90
N VAL A 481 13.46 15.33 12.91
CA VAL A 481 12.84 15.97 14.07
C VAL A 481 11.48 15.33 14.33
N LEU A 482 11.31 14.65 15.46
CA LEU A 482 10.02 14.07 15.86
C LEU A 482 9.22 15.07 16.69
N PHE A 483 8.01 15.43 16.26
CA PHE A 483 7.12 16.33 17.01
C PHE A 483 6.13 15.54 17.87
N ASP A 484 5.37 14.64 17.24
CA ASP A 484 4.35 13.81 17.89
C ASP A 484 4.19 12.47 17.14
N GLU A 485 3.16 11.67 17.47
CA GLU A 485 2.92 10.36 16.85
C GLU A 485 2.67 10.43 15.34
N ASP A 486 2.16 11.56 14.85
CA ASP A 486 1.64 11.73 13.50
C ASP A 486 2.43 12.75 12.68
N ARG A 487 3.34 13.51 13.30
CA ARG A 487 4.13 14.55 12.64
C ARG A 487 5.62 14.49 12.96
N PHE A 488 6.41 14.61 11.90
CA PHE A 488 7.86 14.74 11.97
C PHE A 488 8.36 15.74 10.92
N GLY A 489 9.61 16.15 11.01
CA GLY A 489 10.27 17.02 10.06
C GLY A 489 11.65 16.51 9.67
N PHE A 490 12.19 17.05 8.59
CA PHE A 490 13.57 16.83 8.16
C PHE A 490 14.21 18.15 7.75
N ILE A 491 15.31 18.54 8.42
CA ILE A 491 16.13 19.69 8.06
C ILE A 491 17.22 19.21 7.09
N TRP A 492 17.18 19.72 5.86
CA TRP A 492 18.18 19.50 4.82
C TRP A 492 19.28 20.56 4.97
N LEU A 493 20.48 20.17 5.44
CA LEU A 493 21.52 21.15 5.76
C LEU A 493 22.01 21.90 4.52
N GLU A 494 22.44 21.17 3.50
CA GLU A 494 23.07 21.75 2.31
C GLU A 494 22.08 22.62 1.49
N LEU A 495 20.78 22.30 1.57
CA LEU A 495 19.71 23.06 0.91
C LEU A 495 19.14 24.21 1.74
N LYS A 496 19.50 24.32 3.04
CA LYS A 496 18.86 25.21 4.03
C LYS A 496 17.34 25.18 3.93
N SER A 497 16.78 23.97 3.97
CA SER A 497 15.36 23.71 3.74
C SER A 497 14.80 22.80 4.82
N PHE A 498 13.53 22.97 5.16
CA PHE A 498 12.80 22.13 6.11
C PHE A 498 11.57 21.51 5.47
N SER A 499 11.55 20.18 5.41
CA SER A 499 10.38 19.40 5.04
C SER A 499 9.57 19.02 6.27
N LEU A 500 8.31 19.43 6.35
CA LEU A 500 7.35 18.96 7.36
C LEU A 500 6.55 17.78 6.79
N TYR A 501 6.29 16.76 7.61
CA TYR A 501 5.55 15.55 7.26
C TYR A 501 4.43 15.28 8.27
N SER A 502 3.26 14.89 7.76
CA SER A 502 2.07 14.61 8.57
C SER A 502 1.33 13.36 8.09
N ARG A 503 0.89 12.50 9.01
CA ARG A 503 0.33 11.18 8.73
C ARG A 503 -0.90 11.23 7.81
N VAL A 504 -1.00 10.27 6.91
CA VAL A 504 -2.23 9.98 6.16
C VAL A 504 -3.21 9.26 7.10
N GLN A 505 -4.28 9.95 7.49
CA GLN A 505 -5.33 9.41 8.37
C GLN A 505 -6.32 8.46 7.65
N ALA A 506 -6.23 8.33 6.33
CA ALA A 506 -7.10 7.46 5.56
C ALA A 506 -6.78 5.98 5.81
N ALA A 507 -7.81 5.16 6.07
CA ALA A 507 -7.67 3.72 6.23
C ALA A 507 -7.70 3.01 4.86
N PHE A 508 -6.62 2.29 4.54
CA PHE A 508 -6.52 1.46 3.33
C PHE A 508 -7.00 0.03 3.62
N ARG A 509 -7.52 -0.67 2.60
CA ARG A 509 -8.01 -2.06 2.72
C ARG A 509 -7.13 -2.96 1.87
N ASN A 510 -6.93 -4.22 2.32
CA ASN A 510 -6.13 -5.21 1.59
C ASN A 510 -4.70 -4.72 1.27
N ALA A 511 -4.13 -3.90 2.16
CA ALA A 511 -2.91 -3.13 1.94
C ALA A 511 -1.69 -3.66 2.70
N ASP A 512 -1.88 -4.54 3.68
CA ASP A 512 -0.80 -5.06 4.52
C ASP A 512 0.10 -6.05 3.76
N ALA A 513 1.41 -6.03 4.04
CA ALA A 513 2.35 -6.99 3.45
C ALA A 513 2.08 -8.41 3.99
N PRO A 514 2.14 -9.46 3.14
CA PRO A 514 1.92 -10.84 3.58
C PRO A 514 3.06 -11.37 4.47
N SER A 515 4.24 -10.75 4.39
CA SER A 515 5.36 -10.95 5.32
C SER A 515 6.32 -9.75 5.28
N PRO A 516 7.18 -9.57 6.29
CA PRO A 516 8.24 -8.54 6.24
C PRO A 516 9.16 -8.70 5.01
N GLN A 517 9.47 -9.93 4.60
CA GLN A 517 10.30 -10.18 3.41
C GLN A 517 9.62 -9.70 2.12
N ALA A 518 8.29 -9.87 2.01
CA ALA A 518 7.54 -9.37 0.86
C ALA A 518 7.45 -7.84 0.84
N PHE A 519 7.54 -7.18 2.00
CA PHE A 519 7.68 -5.72 2.07
C PHE A 519 9.06 -5.27 1.56
N GLU A 520 10.16 -5.93 1.98
CA GLU A 520 11.51 -5.65 1.46
C GLU A 520 11.64 -5.90 -0.04
N GLU A 521 11.04 -6.97 -0.55
CA GLU A 521 11.02 -7.28 -1.99
C GLU A 521 10.24 -6.21 -2.77
N MET A 522 9.10 -5.76 -2.25
CA MET A 522 8.31 -4.68 -2.83
C MET A 522 9.09 -3.36 -2.88
N LEU A 523 9.78 -2.98 -1.79
CA LEU A 523 10.65 -1.80 -1.76
C LEU A 523 11.74 -1.84 -2.84
N LYS A 524 12.46 -2.97 -2.95
CA LYS A 524 13.50 -3.16 -3.99
C LYS A 524 12.92 -3.06 -5.40
N ASN A 525 11.74 -3.66 -5.63
CA ASN A 525 11.08 -3.65 -6.93
C ASN A 525 10.67 -2.23 -7.35
N ILE A 526 10.02 -1.45 -6.47
CA ILE A 526 9.62 -0.07 -6.82
C ILE A 526 10.83 0.86 -6.99
N GLN A 527 11.91 0.66 -6.21
CA GLN A 527 13.13 1.43 -6.37
C GLN A 527 13.82 1.12 -7.71
N SER A 528 14.00 -0.16 -8.05
CA SER A 528 14.67 -0.60 -9.28
C SER A 528 13.98 -0.15 -10.57
N PHE A 529 12.70 0.21 -10.48
CA PHE A 529 11.91 0.65 -11.63
C PHE A 529 12.16 2.12 -12.02
N THR A 530 12.68 2.93 -11.09
CA THR A 530 12.96 4.37 -11.30
C THR A 530 14.43 4.73 -11.05
N SER A 531 15.31 3.73 -11.06
CA SER A 531 16.77 3.86 -10.98
C SER A 531 17.45 4.02 -12.34
#